data_AF-A0A1H6TFA4-F1
#
_entry.id   AF-A0A1H6TFA4-F1
#
_cell.length_a   1.000
_cell.length_b   1.000
_cell.length_c   1.000
_cell.angle_alpha   90.00
_cell.angle_beta   90.00
_cell.angle_gamma   90.00
#
_symmetry.space_group_name_H-M   'P 1'
#
loop_
_entity.id
_entity.type
_entity.pdbx_description
1 polymer ?
#
loop_
_entity_poly.entity_id
_entity_poly.type
_entity_poly.pdbx_seq_one_letter_code
_entity_poly.pdbx_strand_id
1 'polypeptide(L)'
;MVFDEFYVKSLVVTHKDFPRRGYHLRDFTPLLADPKAVHMVLDTLAQRYLDTGVTHVAVLPGKGYLVASMLAYQLNVPIILFQDLGEVPGEVMRERAHGAGGDRTLELAKNTFTEASRVLLIDDVLASGGTLLAASALIRRQQGQIHEVATLIDLPDAGGRQRLADADLATFTLLAYSD
;
A
#
# COMPACT_ATOMS: atom_id res chain seq x y z
N MET A 1 6.35 14.58 15.34
CA MET A 1 7.63 14.01 15.86
C MET A 1 8.65 14.00 14.72
N VAL A 2 9.96 14.09 14.96
CA VAL A 2 10.95 13.89 13.87
C VAL A 2 11.02 12.40 13.56
N PHE A 3 10.99 12.04 12.27
CA PHE A 3 11.11 10.65 11.83
C PHE A 3 12.54 10.12 12.08
N ASP A 4 12.65 9.07 12.87
CA ASP A 4 13.92 8.37 13.13
C ASP A 4 13.93 7.05 12.37
N GLU A 5 14.54 7.07 11.19
CA GLU A 5 14.59 5.91 10.31
C GLU A 5 15.31 4.71 10.96
N PHE A 6 16.39 4.95 11.71
CA PHE A 6 17.13 3.87 12.38
C PHE A 6 16.27 3.19 13.44
N TYR A 7 15.56 3.97 14.25
CA TYR A 7 14.63 3.44 15.25
C TYR A 7 13.52 2.62 14.61
N VAL A 8 12.85 3.17 13.59
CA VAL A 8 11.75 2.47 12.91
C VAL A 8 12.24 1.19 12.22
N LYS A 9 13.40 1.25 11.55
CA LYS A 9 14.02 0.05 10.94
C LYS A 9 14.37 -1.03 11.95
N SER A 10 14.78 -0.66 13.16
CA SER A 10 15.13 -1.63 14.22
C SER A 10 13.95 -2.50 14.66
N LEU A 11 12.71 -2.08 14.38
CA LEU A 11 11.48 -2.79 14.74
C LEU A 11 10.92 -3.66 13.61
N VAL A 12 11.51 -3.62 12.41
CA VAL A 12 11.12 -4.49 11.30
C VAL A 12 11.96 -5.77 11.35
N VAL A 13 11.32 -6.90 11.55
CA VAL A 13 11.98 -8.20 11.67
C VAL A 13 12.03 -8.88 10.32
N THR A 14 13.18 -9.46 9.97
CA THR A 14 13.33 -10.21 8.72
C THR A 14 13.26 -11.70 8.98
N HIS A 15 12.25 -12.35 8.42
CA HIS A 15 12.13 -13.81 8.42
C HIS A 15 12.69 -14.34 7.10
N LYS A 16 13.87 -14.98 7.17
CA LYS A 16 14.52 -15.57 5.99
C LYS A 16 13.80 -16.84 5.55
N ASP A 17 13.74 -17.06 4.24
CA ASP A 17 13.16 -18.25 3.60
C ASP A 17 11.69 -18.54 4.00
N PHE A 18 10.91 -17.50 4.28
CA PHE A 18 9.52 -17.62 4.71
C PHE A 18 8.58 -16.77 3.84
N PRO A 19 7.48 -17.30 3.28
CA PRO A 19 6.91 -18.62 3.56
C PRO A 19 7.58 -19.76 2.78
N ARG A 20 8.53 -19.44 1.90
CA ARG A 20 9.25 -20.40 1.07
C ARG A 20 10.69 -19.97 0.85
N ARG A 21 11.55 -20.92 0.50
CA ARG A 21 12.97 -20.69 0.23
C ARG A 21 13.21 -19.62 -0.83
N GLY A 22 14.19 -18.74 -0.60
CA GLY A 22 14.53 -17.62 -1.46
C GLY A 22 13.62 -16.40 -1.32
N TYR A 23 12.72 -16.38 -0.33
CA TYR A 23 11.88 -15.23 -0.03
C TYR A 23 12.18 -14.70 1.37
N HIS A 24 12.36 -13.38 1.50
CA HIS A 24 12.64 -12.71 2.76
C HIS A 24 11.44 -11.85 3.17
N LEU A 25 10.66 -12.32 4.15
CA LEU A 25 9.54 -11.55 4.67
C LEU A 25 10.06 -10.45 5.59
N ARG A 26 9.77 -9.19 5.27
CA ARG A 26 9.97 -8.05 6.16
C ARG A 26 8.70 -7.84 6.99
N ASP A 27 8.70 -8.35 8.21
CA ASP A 27 7.56 -8.24 9.11
C ASP A 27 7.63 -6.95 9.92
N PHE A 28 6.68 -6.05 9.66
CA PHE A 28 6.55 -4.79 10.40
C PHE A 28 5.63 -4.91 11.61
N THR A 29 5.08 -6.08 11.93
CA THR A 29 4.14 -6.22 13.07
C THR A 29 4.71 -5.74 14.41
N PRO A 30 6.02 -5.88 14.74
CA PRO A 30 6.54 -5.34 16.00
C PRO A 30 6.51 -3.81 16.07
N LEU A 31 6.58 -3.12 14.91
CA LEU A 31 6.39 -1.67 14.83
C LEU A 31 5.02 -1.27 15.38
N LEU A 32 3.98 -2.05 15.09
CA LEU A 32 2.61 -1.77 15.56
C LEU A 32 2.44 -1.92 17.08
N ALA A 33 3.31 -2.71 17.72
CA ALA A 33 3.33 -2.86 19.17
C ALA A 33 4.08 -1.72 19.88
N ASP A 34 4.79 -0.86 19.13
CA ASP A 34 5.54 0.27 19.64
C ASP A 34 4.78 1.59 19.36
N PRO A 35 4.17 2.23 20.38
CA PRO A 35 3.40 3.45 20.18
C PRO A 35 4.21 4.58 19.55
N LYS A 36 5.50 4.71 19.91
CA LYS A 36 6.37 5.77 19.38
C LYS A 36 6.61 5.56 17.90
N ALA A 37 6.86 4.33 17.47
CA ALA A 37 7.08 4.01 16.06
C ALA A 37 5.80 4.19 15.24
N VAL A 38 4.65 3.77 15.76
CA VAL A 38 3.33 4.03 15.12
C VAL A 38 3.11 5.53 14.91
N HIS A 39 3.36 6.35 15.93
CA HIS A 39 3.26 7.81 15.80
C HIS A 39 4.24 8.36 14.78
N MET A 40 5.51 7.93 14.78
CA MET A 40 6.49 8.38 13.78
C MET A 40 6.04 8.07 12.35
N VAL A 41 5.57 6.85 12.10
CA VAL A 41 5.10 6.42 10.78
C VAL A 41 3.87 7.21 10.35
N LEU A 42 2.83 7.25 11.20
CA LEU A 42 1.57 7.89 10.85
C LEU A 42 1.69 9.40 10.73
N ASP A 43 2.40 10.07 11.64
CA ASP A 43 2.63 11.51 11.54
C ASP A 43 3.38 11.86 10.26
N THR A 44 4.39 11.05 9.88
CA THR A 44 5.16 11.29 8.65
C THR A 44 4.31 11.13 7.40
N LEU A 45 3.51 10.06 7.33
CA LEU A 45 2.57 9.84 6.23
C LEU A 45 1.50 10.92 6.18
N ALA A 46 0.90 11.27 7.32
CA ALA A 46 -0.13 12.29 7.39
C ALA A 46 0.42 13.66 6.98
N GLN A 47 1.59 14.06 7.47
CA GLN A 47 2.24 15.32 7.07
C GLN A 47 2.53 15.37 5.56
N ARG A 48 2.87 14.24 4.94
CA ARG A 48 3.11 14.18 3.49
C ARG A 48 1.84 14.44 2.68
N TYR A 49 0.70 13.94 3.14
CA TYR A 49 -0.56 13.98 2.38
C TYR A 49 -1.55 15.04 2.88
N LEU A 50 -1.23 15.75 3.96
CA LEU A 50 -2.00 16.88 4.42
C LEU A 50 -2.00 17.97 3.33
N ASP A 51 -3.18 18.52 3.04
CA ASP A 51 -3.38 19.60 2.06
C ASP A 51 -2.95 19.27 0.61
N THR A 52 -2.68 18.01 0.25
CA THR A 52 -2.35 17.61 -1.14
C THR A 52 -3.59 17.40 -2.03
N GLY A 53 -4.78 17.50 -1.44
CA GLY A 53 -6.06 17.24 -2.08
C GLY A 53 -6.36 15.75 -2.27
N VAL A 54 -5.71 14.85 -1.51
CA VAL A 54 -6.17 13.46 -1.38
C VAL A 54 -7.58 13.44 -0.80
N THR A 55 -8.45 12.63 -1.40
CA THR A 55 -9.86 12.52 -1.03
C THR A 55 -10.24 11.13 -0.55
N HIS A 56 -9.44 10.12 -0.87
CA HIS A 56 -9.68 8.72 -0.53
C HIS A 56 -8.33 8.04 -0.26
N VAL A 57 -8.31 7.14 0.72
CA VAL A 57 -7.21 6.18 0.89
C VAL A 57 -7.72 4.82 0.41
N ALA A 58 -7.07 4.22 -0.58
CA ALA A 58 -7.37 2.87 -1.03
C ALA A 58 -6.26 1.92 -0.60
N VAL A 59 -6.60 0.70 -0.20
CA VAL A 59 -5.62 -0.24 0.36
C VAL A 59 -5.86 -1.67 -0.12
N LEU A 60 -4.75 -2.38 -0.35
CA LEU A 60 -4.74 -3.77 -0.78
C LEU A 60 -5.01 -4.74 0.39
N PRO A 61 -5.53 -5.96 0.12
CA PRO A 61 -5.83 -6.92 1.17
C PRO A 61 -4.58 -7.37 1.92
N GLY A 62 -4.63 -7.29 3.25
CA GLY A 62 -3.57 -7.78 4.14
C GLY A 62 -3.26 -6.82 5.29
N LYS A 63 -1.99 -6.81 5.71
CA LYS A 63 -1.54 -6.00 6.86
C LYS A 63 -1.55 -4.50 6.58
N GLY A 64 -1.51 -4.09 5.31
CA GLY A 64 -1.62 -2.68 4.89
C GLY A 64 -2.86 -1.97 5.45
N TYR A 65 -3.96 -2.70 5.69
CA TYR A 65 -5.20 -2.17 6.30
C TYR A 65 -4.96 -1.43 7.61
N LEU A 66 -4.02 -1.89 8.43
CA LEU A 66 -3.76 -1.32 9.74
C LEU A 66 -3.23 0.11 9.62
N VAL A 67 -2.23 0.33 8.76
CA VAL A 67 -1.66 1.67 8.52
C VAL A 67 -2.63 2.54 7.74
N ALA A 68 -3.28 1.98 6.71
CA ALA A 68 -4.20 2.71 5.87
C ALA A 68 -5.41 3.25 6.63
N SER A 69 -6.00 2.45 7.52
CA SER A 69 -7.17 2.87 8.33
C SER A 69 -6.83 4.01 9.28
N MET A 70 -5.68 3.94 9.97
CA MET A 70 -5.22 5.01 10.84
C MET A 70 -4.87 6.29 10.05
N LEU A 71 -4.24 6.14 8.89
CA LEU A 71 -3.92 7.28 8.01
C LEU A 71 -5.19 7.94 7.45
N ALA A 72 -6.16 7.16 6.97
CA ALA A 72 -7.43 7.68 6.46
C ALA A 72 -8.21 8.44 7.55
N TYR A 73 -8.22 7.90 8.77
CA TYR A 73 -8.78 8.57 9.94
C TYR A 73 -8.09 9.92 10.20
N GLN A 74 -6.75 9.94 10.20
CA GLN A 74 -5.97 11.15 10.47
C GLN A 74 -6.11 12.22 9.36
N LEU A 75 -6.23 11.79 8.11
CA LEU A 75 -6.48 12.68 6.97
C LEU A 75 -7.96 13.10 6.83
N ASN A 76 -8.86 12.52 7.65
CA ASN A 76 -10.29 12.74 7.59
C ASN A 76 -10.88 12.48 6.19
N VAL A 77 -10.52 11.32 5.60
CA VAL A 77 -10.99 10.88 4.28
C VAL A 77 -11.55 9.45 4.35
N PRO A 78 -12.47 9.07 3.45
CA PRO A 78 -12.93 7.70 3.33
C PRO A 78 -11.79 6.73 3.00
N ILE A 79 -11.93 5.50 3.51
CA ILE A 79 -11.09 4.37 3.16
C ILE A 79 -11.82 3.44 2.19
N ILE A 80 -11.11 2.96 1.17
CA ILE A 80 -11.56 2.01 0.19
C ILE A 80 -10.74 0.71 0.32
N LEU A 81 -11.43 -0.42 0.38
CA LEU A 81 -10.80 -1.73 0.51
C LEU A 81 -10.91 -2.48 -0.82
N PHE A 82 -9.77 -2.86 -1.38
CA PHE A 82 -9.73 -3.98 -2.32
C PHE A 82 -9.91 -5.27 -1.53
N GLN A 83 -10.50 -6.32 -2.09
CA GLN A 83 -10.54 -7.63 -1.44
C GLN A 83 -10.05 -8.72 -2.38
N ASP A 84 -9.83 -9.91 -1.82
CA ASP A 84 -9.58 -11.10 -2.62
C ASP A 84 -10.87 -11.61 -3.30
N LEU A 85 -10.71 -12.53 -4.25
CA LEU A 85 -11.80 -13.07 -5.06
C LEU A 85 -12.94 -13.68 -4.21
N GLY A 86 -14.15 -13.14 -4.37
CA GLY A 86 -15.36 -13.66 -3.74
C GLY A 86 -15.72 -12.98 -2.41
N GLU A 87 -14.92 -12.02 -1.96
CA GLU A 87 -15.08 -11.36 -0.66
C GLU A 87 -15.85 -10.03 -0.75
N VAL A 88 -16.10 -9.49 -1.96
CA VAL A 88 -16.89 -8.26 -2.15
C VAL A 88 -18.34 -8.60 -2.54
N PRO A 89 -19.35 -8.17 -1.75
CA PRO A 89 -20.75 -8.39 -2.12
C PRO A 89 -21.19 -7.46 -3.26
N GLY A 90 -22.18 -7.92 -4.04
CA GLY A 90 -22.83 -7.10 -5.07
C GLY A 90 -22.07 -7.06 -6.40
N GLU A 91 -22.13 -5.91 -7.09
CA GLU A 91 -21.45 -5.73 -8.38
C GLU A 91 -19.98 -5.34 -8.18
N VAL A 92 -19.09 -6.13 -8.78
CA VAL A 92 -17.64 -6.00 -8.58
C VAL A 92 -16.90 -5.86 -9.92
N MET A 93 -15.74 -5.21 -9.86
CA MET A 93 -14.71 -5.25 -10.89
C MET A 93 -13.56 -6.13 -10.43
N ARG A 94 -12.93 -6.81 -11.38
CA ARG A 94 -11.85 -7.76 -11.13
C ARG A 94 -10.63 -7.43 -11.97
N GLU A 95 -9.47 -7.62 -11.38
CA GLU A 95 -8.20 -7.54 -12.08
C GLU A 95 -7.24 -8.60 -11.54
N ARG A 96 -6.59 -9.33 -12.45
CA ARG A 96 -5.60 -10.35 -12.07
C ARG A 96 -4.25 -9.68 -11.87
N ALA A 97 -3.66 -9.89 -10.71
CA ALA A 97 -2.30 -9.48 -10.41
C ALA A 97 -1.36 -10.68 -10.53
N HIS A 98 -0.28 -10.49 -11.28
CA HIS A 98 0.81 -11.44 -11.37
C HIS A 98 1.97 -11.00 -10.47
N GLY A 99 2.38 -11.85 -9.55
CA GLY A 99 3.47 -11.55 -8.62
C GLY A 99 4.29 -12.78 -8.30
N ALA A 100 5.46 -12.57 -7.69
CA ALA A 100 6.35 -13.66 -7.29
C ALA A 100 5.63 -14.68 -6.41
N GLY A 101 4.75 -14.25 -5.51
CA GLY A 101 3.96 -15.10 -4.62
C GLY A 101 2.87 -15.96 -5.29
N GLY A 102 2.67 -15.81 -6.60
CA GLY A 102 1.58 -16.43 -7.37
C GLY A 102 0.57 -15.41 -7.89
N ASP A 103 -0.33 -15.89 -8.73
CA ASP A 103 -1.43 -15.08 -9.25
C ASP A 103 -2.48 -14.86 -8.16
N ARG A 104 -2.95 -13.62 -8.04
CA ARG A 104 -4.12 -13.26 -7.22
C ARG A 104 -5.11 -12.45 -8.04
N THR A 105 -6.39 -12.54 -7.72
CA THR A 105 -7.41 -11.67 -8.34
C THR A 105 -7.90 -10.69 -7.29
N LEU A 106 -7.78 -9.40 -7.58
CA LEU A 106 -8.32 -8.33 -6.76
C LEU A 106 -9.75 -8.04 -7.18
N GLU A 107 -10.61 -7.81 -6.18
CA GLU A 107 -11.97 -7.32 -6.35
C GLU A 107 -12.12 -5.93 -5.76
N LEU A 108 -12.94 -5.12 -6.44
CA LEU A 108 -13.37 -3.81 -5.97
C LEU A 108 -14.84 -3.61 -6.33
N ALA A 109 -15.64 -3.08 -5.41
CA ALA A 109 -17.03 -2.74 -5.69
C ALA A 109 -17.12 -1.73 -6.85
N LYS A 110 -18.15 -1.83 -7.69
CA LYS A 110 -18.41 -0.80 -8.70
C LYS A 110 -18.86 0.51 -8.06
N ASN A 111 -18.69 1.61 -8.78
CA ASN A 111 -19.08 2.96 -8.35
C ASN A 111 -18.38 3.40 -7.05
N THR A 112 -17.18 2.88 -6.81
CA THR A 112 -16.37 3.24 -5.64
C THR A 112 -15.73 4.61 -5.80
N PHE A 113 -15.43 5.00 -7.05
CA PHE A 113 -14.76 6.24 -7.37
C PHE A 113 -15.59 7.08 -8.35
N THR A 114 -15.26 8.37 -8.38
CA THR A 114 -15.75 9.35 -9.36
C THR A 114 -14.54 10.04 -9.99
N GLU A 115 -14.75 10.82 -11.04
CA GLU A 115 -13.70 11.64 -11.66
C GLU A 115 -13.06 12.66 -10.70
N ALA A 116 -13.77 13.04 -9.63
CA ALA A 116 -13.27 13.92 -8.58
C ALA A 116 -12.43 13.17 -7.51
N SER A 117 -12.45 11.83 -7.50
CA SER A 117 -11.73 11.03 -6.52
C SER A 117 -10.23 11.07 -6.80
N ARG A 118 -9.48 11.75 -5.93
CA ARG A 118 -8.01 11.71 -5.84
C ARG A 118 -7.60 10.71 -4.76
N VAL A 119 -7.02 9.59 -5.19
CA VAL A 119 -6.82 8.38 -4.40
C VAL A 119 -5.35 8.22 -4.03
N LEU A 120 -5.08 8.08 -2.72
CA LEU A 120 -3.82 7.55 -2.22
C LEU A 120 -3.93 6.03 -2.17
N LEU A 121 -3.23 5.30 -3.05
CA LEU A 121 -3.18 3.85 -2.99
C LEU A 121 -2.03 3.43 -2.08
N ILE A 122 -2.32 2.80 -0.95
CA ILE A 122 -1.33 2.41 0.06
C ILE A 122 -1.27 0.90 0.24
N ASP A 123 -0.07 0.37 0.51
CA ASP A 123 0.14 -1.03 0.94
C ASP A 123 1.29 -1.12 1.95
N ASP A 124 1.51 -2.30 2.54
CA ASP A 124 2.62 -2.50 3.46
C ASP A 124 3.98 -2.62 2.75
N VAL A 125 4.07 -3.43 1.69
CA VAL A 125 5.35 -3.76 1.03
C VAL A 125 5.26 -3.60 -0.50
N LEU A 126 6.22 -2.85 -1.06
CA LEU A 126 6.48 -2.81 -2.49
C LEU A 126 7.54 -3.86 -2.85
N ALA A 127 7.10 -4.98 -3.43
CA ALA A 127 7.98 -6.00 -4.03
C ALA A 127 8.02 -5.83 -5.57
N SER A 128 7.39 -6.74 -6.31
CA SER A 128 7.33 -6.66 -7.80
C SER A 128 6.38 -5.59 -8.37
N GLY A 129 5.58 -4.95 -7.52
CA GLY A 129 4.56 -3.96 -7.90
C GLY A 129 3.31 -4.52 -8.59
N GLY A 130 3.24 -5.83 -8.90
CA GLY A 130 2.14 -6.42 -9.69
C GLY A 130 0.74 -6.20 -9.11
N THR A 131 0.57 -6.36 -7.79
CA THR A 131 -0.72 -6.14 -7.12
C THR A 131 -1.12 -4.66 -7.13
N LEU A 132 -0.17 -3.76 -6.92
CA LEU A 132 -0.40 -2.31 -6.95
C LEU A 132 -0.78 -1.85 -8.36
N LEU A 133 -0.19 -2.43 -9.41
CA LEU A 133 -0.58 -2.16 -10.80
C LEU A 133 -2.01 -2.64 -11.10
N ALA A 134 -2.39 -3.83 -10.63
CA ALA A 134 -3.74 -4.34 -10.81
C ALA A 134 -4.79 -3.46 -10.10
N ALA A 135 -4.52 -3.06 -8.85
CA ALA A 135 -5.37 -2.09 -8.16
C ALA A 135 -5.43 -0.75 -8.87
N SER A 136 -4.28 -0.24 -9.34
CA SER A 136 -4.22 1.02 -10.09
C SER A 136 -5.06 0.98 -11.37
N ALA A 137 -5.05 -0.15 -12.08
CA ALA A 137 -5.90 -0.36 -13.26
C ALA A 137 -7.39 -0.33 -12.90
N LEU A 138 -7.81 -0.94 -11.80
CA LEU A 138 -9.19 -0.89 -11.31
C LEU A 138 -9.63 0.53 -10.94
N ILE A 139 -8.78 1.29 -10.25
CA ILE A 139 -9.05 2.70 -9.89
C ILE A 139 -9.28 3.53 -11.17
N ARG A 140 -8.34 3.45 -12.12
CA ARG A 140 -8.42 4.18 -13.39
C ARG A 140 -9.65 3.81 -14.21
N ARG A 141 -10.02 2.51 -14.25
CA ARG A 141 -11.23 2.03 -14.95
C ARG A 141 -12.54 2.52 -14.31
N GLN A 142 -12.53 2.87 -13.02
CA GLN A 142 -13.63 3.56 -12.34
C GLN A 142 -13.45 5.08 -12.29
N GLN A 143 -12.62 5.62 -13.19
CA GLN A 143 -12.36 7.06 -13.35
C GLN A 143 -11.71 7.75 -12.13
N GLY A 144 -11.24 6.98 -11.15
CA GLY A 144 -10.46 7.53 -10.04
C GLY A 144 -9.08 7.99 -10.50
N GLN A 145 -8.63 9.11 -9.95
CA GLN A 145 -7.30 9.66 -10.19
C GLN A 145 -6.36 9.20 -9.07
N ILE A 146 -5.27 8.53 -9.42
CA ILE A 146 -4.28 8.11 -8.42
C ILE A 146 -3.37 9.30 -8.14
N HIS A 147 -3.37 9.78 -6.90
CA HIS A 147 -2.47 10.84 -6.45
C HIS A 147 -1.04 10.30 -6.32
N GLU A 148 -0.87 9.20 -5.60
CA GLU A 148 0.41 8.53 -5.37
C GLU A 148 0.15 7.08 -4.95
N VAL A 149 1.11 6.20 -5.25
CA VAL A 149 1.23 4.87 -4.64
C VAL A 149 2.20 4.96 -3.47
N ALA A 150 1.76 4.57 -2.28
CA ALA A 150 2.57 4.62 -1.07
C ALA A 150 2.80 3.23 -0.50
N THR A 151 4.01 2.93 -0.03
CA THR A 151 4.24 1.74 0.80
C THR A 151 5.04 2.03 2.05
N LEU A 152 4.88 1.20 3.09
CA LEU A 152 5.70 1.31 4.28
C LEU A 152 7.13 0.85 4.01
N ILE A 153 7.26 -0.26 3.27
CA ILE A 153 8.52 -0.93 2.98
C ILE A 153 8.68 -1.05 1.47
N ASP A 154 9.89 -0.82 0.99
CA ASP A 154 10.34 -1.11 -0.37
C ASP A 154 11.41 -2.20 -0.37
N LEU A 155 11.31 -3.08 -1.37
CA LEU A 155 12.31 -4.09 -1.72
C LEU A 155 12.89 -3.72 -3.09
N PRO A 156 13.91 -2.85 -3.16
CA PRO A 156 14.39 -2.29 -4.42
C PRO A 156 14.79 -3.36 -5.44
N ASP A 157 15.38 -4.46 -4.95
CA ASP A 157 15.87 -5.57 -5.77
C ASP A 157 14.74 -6.33 -6.51
N ALA A 158 13.48 -6.15 -6.09
CA ALA A 158 12.30 -6.72 -6.74
C ALA A 158 11.77 -5.87 -7.92
N GLY A 159 12.32 -4.67 -8.15
CA GLY A 159 12.05 -3.84 -9.33
C GLY A 159 10.67 -3.17 -9.36
N GLY A 160 9.88 -3.22 -8.28
CA GLY A 160 8.51 -2.69 -8.25
C GLY A 160 8.42 -1.20 -8.51
N ARG A 161 9.35 -0.41 -7.97
CA ARG A 161 9.39 1.05 -8.20
C ARG A 161 9.49 1.39 -9.68
N GLN A 162 10.43 0.76 -10.40
CA GLN A 162 10.59 1.02 -11.83
C GLN A 162 9.33 0.65 -12.60
N ARG A 163 8.73 -0.50 -12.25
CA ARG A 163 7.51 -0.97 -12.90
C ARG A 163 6.29 -0.06 -12.67
N LEU A 164 6.21 0.59 -11.50
CA LEU A 164 5.18 1.60 -11.22
C LEU A 164 5.48 2.90 -11.97
N ALA A 165 6.74 3.33 -12.03
CA ALA A 165 7.15 4.50 -12.79
C ALA A 165 6.85 4.35 -14.30
N ASP A 166 7.12 3.18 -14.87
CA ASP A 166 6.80 2.85 -16.28
C ASP A 166 5.29 2.88 -16.57
N ALA A 167 4.44 2.84 -15.54
CA ALA A 167 2.98 2.92 -15.63
C ALA A 167 2.44 4.32 -15.29
N ASP A 168 3.31 5.33 -15.23
CA ASP A 168 3.03 6.72 -14.85
C ASP A 168 2.38 6.83 -13.45
N LEU A 169 2.92 6.08 -12.49
CA LEU A 169 2.50 6.14 -11.09
C LEU A 169 3.60 6.74 -10.22
N ALA A 170 3.34 7.94 -9.69
CA ALA A 170 4.14 8.51 -8.61
C ALA A 170 4.18 7.52 -7.43
N THR A 171 5.36 7.30 -6.86
CA THR A 171 5.56 6.31 -5.83
C THR A 171 6.37 6.89 -4.66
N PHE A 172 5.87 6.71 -3.44
CA PHE A 172 6.56 7.01 -2.20
C PHE A 172 6.70 5.73 -1.37
N THR A 173 7.88 5.53 -0.76
CA THR A 173 8.03 4.45 0.23
C THR A 173 8.73 4.99 1.46
N LEU A 174 8.26 4.62 2.64
CA LEU A 174 8.82 5.15 3.89
C LEU A 174 10.19 4.57 4.23
N LEU A 175 10.36 3.26 4.05
CA LEU A 175 11.59 2.53 4.34
C LEU A 175 12.02 1.74 3.10
N ALA A 176 13.33 1.59 2.91
CA ALA A 176 13.88 0.68 1.90
C ALA A 176 14.83 -0.33 2.55
N TYR A 177 14.72 -1.58 2.11
CA TYR A 177 15.59 -2.70 2.50
C TYR A 177 16.13 -3.38 1.25
N SER A 178 17.42 -3.20 1.01
CA SER A 178 18.17 -4.06 0.09
C SER A 178 18.56 -5.36 0.82
N ASP A 179 18.68 -6.44 0.08
CA ASP A 179 19.19 -7.71 0.61
C ASP A 179 20.69 -7.67 0.93
#